data_AF-A0A0F9X5Y9-F1
#
_entry.id   AF-A0A0F9X5Y9-F1
#
_cell.length_a   1.000
_cell.length_b   1.000
_cell.length_c   1.000
_cell.angle_alpha   90.00
_cell.angle_beta   90.00
_cell.angle_gamma   90.00
#
_symmetry.space_group_name_H-M   'P 1'
#
loop_
_entity.id
_entity.type
_entity.pdbx_description
1 polymer ?
#
loop_
_entity_poly.entity_id
_entity_poly.type
_entity_poly.pdbx_seq_one_letter_code
_entity_poly.pdbx_strand_id
1 'polypeptide(L)'
;METPNYIQSLLIPNAKKASARRVWGIELELTWLPFFLATNAMGDSAIPSDALGAPLRLGYEPDGSVKFTKTGRPVTKVVKEIADSVRMVKENFTAGLLLYATGVIHDNPEGYKKQVESARVAGEPIQSRDRANLEKALAEQREEAMAEMVAEAERKGKAEAKELARASKEKERVTA
;
A
#
# COMPACT_ATOMS: atom_id res chain seq x y z
N MET A 1 17.83 -19.92 -25.77
CA MET A 1 17.05 -18.71 -26.10
C MET A 1 17.72 -17.54 -25.43
N GLU A 2 18.07 -16.50 -26.19
CA GLU A 2 18.60 -15.27 -25.61
C GLU A 2 17.46 -14.47 -24.98
N THR A 3 17.66 -13.98 -23.75
CA THR A 3 16.67 -13.13 -23.08
C THR A 3 16.65 -11.77 -23.77
N PRO A 4 15.47 -11.23 -24.16
CA PRO A 4 15.40 -9.92 -24.80
C PRO A 4 16.11 -8.83 -23.98
N ASN A 5 16.84 -7.94 -24.66
CA ASN A 5 17.69 -6.92 -24.01
C ASN A 5 16.94 -6.01 -23.03
N TYR A 6 15.65 -5.75 -23.27
CA TYR A 6 14.84 -4.96 -22.36
C TYR A 6 14.61 -5.67 -21.02
N ILE A 7 14.45 -7.00 -21.00
CA ILE A 7 14.33 -7.79 -19.78
C ILE A 7 15.65 -7.79 -19.00
N GLN A 8 16.77 -7.96 -19.71
CA GLN A 8 18.10 -7.92 -19.07
C GLN A 8 18.35 -6.58 -18.37
N SER A 9 17.96 -5.48 -19.01
CA SER A 9 18.13 -4.13 -18.48
C SER A 9 17.32 -3.88 -17.20
N LEU A 10 16.17 -4.56 -17.02
CA LEU A 10 15.36 -4.45 -15.81
C LEU A 10 15.97 -5.16 -14.58
N LEU A 11 16.94 -6.07 -14.80
CA LEU A 11 17.56 -6.87 -13.74
C LEU A 11 18.86 -6.26 -13.19
N ILE A 12 19.32 -5.14 -13.76
CA ILE A 12 20.57 -4.48 -13.37
C ILE A 12 20.28 -3.36 -12.35
N PRO A 13 20.95 -3.33 -11.18
CA PRO A 13 20.76 -2.26 -10.19
C PRO A 13 21.07 -0.86 -10.73
N ASN A 14 20.22 0.13 -10.41
CA ASN A 14 20.42 1.54 -10.79
C ASN A 14 20.71 2.41 -9.54
N ALA A 15 21.76 3.24 -9.62
CA ALA A 15 22.44 3.85 -8.47
C ALA A 15 21.96 5.26 -8.06
N LYS A 16 20.86 5.79 -8.60
CA LYS A 16 20.38 7.13 -8.20
C LYS A 16 18.87 7.19 -8.02
N LYS A 17 18.44 7.45 -6.79
CA LYS A 17 17.03 7.73 -6.46
C LYS A 17 16.81 9.24 -6.47
N ALA A 18 16.14 9.75 -7.50
CA ALA A 18 15.57 11.10 -7.44
C ALA A 18 14.44 11.16 -6.39
N SER A 19 14.37 12.30 -5.71
CA SER A 19 13.40 12.61 -4.65
C SER A 19 12.33 13.56 -5.18
N ALA A 20 11.39 13.05 -5.95
CA ALA A 20 10.23 13.80 -6.43
C ALA A 20 8.98 12.93 -6.39
N ARG A 21 7.82 13.50 -6.75
CA ARG A 21 6.52 12.83 -6.67
C ARG A 21 6.57 11.55 -7.51
N ARG A 22 6.23 10.41 -6.90
CA ARG A 22 6.21 9.13 -7.59
C ARG A 22 4.81 8.74 -8.01
N VAL A 23 4.68 8.23 -9.22
CA VAL A 23 3.48 7.58 -9.75
C VAL A 23 3.88 6.16 -10.10
N TRP A 24 3.26 5.20 -9.41
CA TRP A 24 3.61 3.78 -9.53
C TRP A 24 5.10 3.49 -9.25
N GLY A 25 5.66 4.13 -8.23
CA GLY A 25 7.06 3.93 -7.82
C GLY A 25 8.10 4.57 -8.75
N ILE A 26 7.69 5.05 -9.92
CA ILE A 26 8.50 5.79 -10.89
C ILE A 26 8.29 7.28 -10.69
N GLU A 27 9.34 8.06 -10.92
CA GLU A 27 9.36 9.49 -10.68
C GLU A 27 8.62 10.26 -11.79
N LEU A 28 7.81 11.24 -11.42
CA LEU A 28 6.94 11.96 -12.34
C LEU A 28 7.74 12.88 -13.27
N GLU A 29 8.59 13.75 -12.74
CA GLU A 29 9.18 14.89 -13.44
C GLU A 29 10.35 14.51 -14.36
N LEU A 30 11.17 13.55 -13.98
CA LEU A 30 12.38 13.12 -14.70
C LEU A 30 12.17 11.82 -15.49
N THR A 31 11.07 11.09 -15.27
CA THR A 31 10.81 9.85 -16.01
C THR A 31 9.48 9.91 -16.76
N TRP A 32 8.35 10.08 -16.07
CA TRP A 32 7.05 10.06 -16.75
C TRP A 32 6.84 11.24 -17.68
N LEU A 33 7.14 12.47 -17.26
CA LEU A 33 6.93 13.64 -18.10
C LEU A 33 7.82 13.63 -19.34
N PRO A 34 9.13 13.37 -19.27
CA PRO A 34 9.96 13.28 -20.47
C PRO A 34 9.51 12.16 -21.41
N PHE A 35 9.10 11.00 -20.85
CA PHE A 35 8.54 9.91 -21.64
C PHE A 35 7.27 10.35 -22.39
N PHE A 36 6.30 10.94 -21.69
CA PHE A 36 5.05 11.38 -22.31
C PHE A 36 5.21 12.56 -23.26
N LEU A 37 6.15 13.47 -22.99
CA LEU A 37 6.52 14.53 -23.92
C LEU A 37 7.10 13.94 -25.21
N ALA A 38 7.98 12.94 -25.10
CA ALA A 38 8.54 12.26 -26.25
C ALA A 38 7.47 11.51 -27.05
N THR A 39 6.59 10.73 -26.40
CA THR A 39 5.52 10.01 -27.11
C THR A 39 4.50 10.96 -27.74
N ASN A 40 4.19 12.09 -27.10
CA ASN A 40 3.36 13.13 -27.72
C ASN A 40 4.04 13.76 -28.94
N ALA A 41 5.34 14.05 -28.86
CA ALA A 41 6.08 14.64 -29.97
C ALA A 41 6.16 13.70 -31.19
N MET A 42 6.21 12.39 -30.95
CA MET A 42 6.18 11.36 -31.99
C MET A 42 4.76 11.06 -32.52
N GLY A 43 3.72 11.57 -31.87
CA GLY A 43 2.32 11.28 -32.21
C GLY A 43 1.78 9.95 -31.66
N ASP A 44 2.55 9.26 -30.83
CA ASP A 44 2.16 7.99 -30.19
C ASP A 44 1.20 8.17 -29.01
N SER A 45 1.15 9.38 -28.45
CA SER A 45 0.16 9.78 -27.44
C SER A 45 -0.44 11.15 -27.75
N ALA A 46 -1.60 11.41 -27.16
CA ALA A 46 -2.34 12.65 -27.33
C ALA A 46 -2.69 13.29 -25.97
N ILE A 47 -1.72 13.31 -25.05
CA ILE A 47 -1.93 13.92 -23.73
C ILE A 47 -2.03 15.45 -23.91
N PRO A 48 -3.08 16.11 -23.39
CA PRO A 48 -3.22 17.57 -23.54
C PRO A 48 -2.01 18.35 -23.00
N SER A 49 -1.63 19.44 -23.68
CA SER A 49 -0.47 20.25 -23.30
C SER A 49 -0.60 20.88 -21.91
N ASP A 50 -1.82 21.22 -21.48
CA ASP A 50 -2.09 21.72 -20.13
C ASP A 50 -1.87 20.62 -19.07
N ALA A 51 -2.16 19.36 -19.39
CA ALA A 51 -1.90 18.23 -18.51
C ALA A 51 -0.38 17.99 -18.36
N LEU A 52 0.38 18.09 -19.45
CA LEU A 52 1.84 17.98 -19.43
C LEU A 52 2.51 19.18 -18.74
N GLY A 53 1.99 20.39 -18.95
CA GLY A 53 2.52 21.62 -18.35
C GLY A 53 2.14 21.82 -16.88
N ALA A 54 1.01 21.26 -16.43
CA ALA A 54 0.56 21.29 -15.04
C ALA A 54 0.14 19.89 -14.57
N PRO A 55 1.11 18.97 -14.39
CA PRO A 55 0.85 17.55 -14.14
C PRO A 55 0.37 17.26 -12.72
N LEU A 56 0.61 18.18 -11.79
CA LEU A 56 0.07 18.17 -10.43
C LEU A 56 -0.91 19.33 -10.27
N ARG A 57 -2.16 19.01 -9.91
CA ARG A 57 -3.22 20.00 -9.70
C ARG A 57 -3.86 19.83 -8.33
N LEU A 58 -4.47 20.91 -7.84
CA LEU A 58 -5.25 20.86 -6.60
C LEU A 58 -6.41 19.87 -6.75
N GLY A 59 -6.65 19.12 -5.69
CA GLY A 59 -7.88 18.37 -5.50
C GLY A 59 -9.00 19.33 -5.10
N TYR A 60 -10.18 19.10 -5.65
CA TYR A 60 -11.39 19.82 -5.29
C TYR A 60 -12.43 18.84 -4.78
N GLU A 61 -13.25 19.29 -3.84
CA GLU A 61 -14.47 18.60 -3.42
C GLU A 61 -15.60 18.83 -4.45
N PRO A 62 -16.72 18.09 -4.39
CA PRO A 62 -17.82 18.23 -5.34
C PRO A 62 -18.45 19.63 -5.38
N ASP A 63 -18.33 20.40 -4.30
CA ASP A 63 -18.79 21.79 -4.18
C ASP A 63 -17.81 22.82 -4.79
N GLY A 64 -16.68 22.36 -5.34
CA GLY A 64 -15.65 23.21 -5.93
C GLY A 64 -14.65 23.80 -4.93
N SER A 65 -14.78 23.50 -3.63
CA SER A 65 -13.80 23.91 -2.63
C SER A 65 -12.49 23.11 -2.74
N VAL A 66 -11.35 23.72 -2.37
CA VAL A 66 -10.06 23.02 -2.36
C VAL A 66 -10.07 21.94 -1.28
N LYS A 67 -9.64 20.74 -1.65
CA LYS A 67 -9.56 19.59 -0.75
C LYS A 67 -8.33 19.69 0.15
N PHE A 68 -8.51 19.47 1.45
CA PHE A 68 -7.42 19.44 2.43
C PHE A 68 -7.27 18.05 3.06
N THR A 69 -6.05 17.72 3.49
CA THR A 69 -5.78 16.54 4.32
C THR A 69 -6.35 16.73 5.73
N LYS A 70 -6.44 15.64 6.51
CA LYS A 70 -6.80 15.71 7.95
C LYS A 70 -5.88 16.63 8.76
N THR A 71 -4.68 16.91 8.25
CA THR A 71 -3.66 17.80 8.84
C THR A 71 -3.70 19.23 8.29
N GLY A 72 -4.69 19.58 7.47
CA GLY A 72 -4.89 20.93 6.94
C GLY A 72 -3.98 21.32 5.77
N ARG A 73 -3.35 20.34 5.07
CA ARG A 73 -2.54 20.62 3.87
C ARG A 73 -3.39 20.47 2.60
N PRO A 74 -3.26 21.35 1.59
CA PRO A 74 -3.95 21.17 0.31
C PRO A 74 -3.57 19.84 -0.35
N VAL A 75 -4.56 19.12 -0.86
CA VAL A 75 -4.34 17.87 -1.58
C VAL A 75 -3.93 18.18 -3.02
N THR A 76 -2.78 17.67 -3.44
CA THR A 76 -2.34 17.71 -4.85
C THR A 76 -2.42 16.32 -5.48
N LYS A 77 -3.08 16.24 -6.63
CA LYS A 77 -3.27 15.01 -7.40
C LYS A 77 -2.59 15.13 -8.76
N VAL A 78 -2.16 13.99 -9.28
CA VAL A 78 -1.77 13.88 -10.69
C VAL A 78 -3.02 14.08 -11.53
N VAL A 79 -2.89 14.82 -12.62
CA VAL A 79 -3.99 15.04 -13.58
C VAL A 79 -4.47 13.73 -14.18
N LYS A 80 -5.76 13.67 -14.51
CA LYS A 80 -6.42 12.41 -14.89
C LYS A 80 -5.78 11.81 -16.14
N GLU A 81 -5.44 12.64 -17.10
CA GLU A 81 -4.87 12.27 -18.40
C GLU A 81 -3.54 11.55 -18.20
N ILE A 82 -2.63 12.14 -17.42
CA ILE A 82 -1.35 11.50 -17.08
C ILE A 82 -1.58 10.25 -16.24
N ALA A 83 -2.48 10.28 -15.26
CA ALA A 83 -2.75 9.13 -14.41
C ALA A 83 -3.29 7.92 -15.22
N ASP A 84 -4.18 8.17 -16.19
CA ASP A 84 -4.71 7.14 -17.08
C ASP A 84 -3.65 6.62 -18.05
N SER A 85 -2.81 7.50 -18.63
CA SER A 85 -1.69 7.06 -19.47
C SER A 85 -0.68 6.21 -18.70
N VAL A 86 -0.35 6.59 -17.46
CA VAL A 86 0.51 5.77 -16.59
C VAL A 86 -0.12 4.41 -16.30
N ARG A 87 -1.44 4.37 -16.03
CA ARG A 87 -2.17 3.13 -15.80
C ARG A 87 -2.11 2.21 -17.03
N MET A 88 -2.35 2.74 -18.23
CA MET A 88 -2.24 1.98 -19.47
C MET A 88 -0.83 1.42 -19.68
N VAL A 89 0.22 2.24 -19.49
CA VAL A 89 1.61 1.78 -19.61
C VAL A 89 1.90 0.66 -18.60
N LYS A 90 1.41 0.78 -17.36
CA LYS A 90 1.54 -0.26 -16.34
C LYS A 90 0.85 -1.57 -16.75
N GLU A 91 -0.37 -1.48 -17.28
CA GLU A 91 -1.13 -2.65 -17.73
C GLU A 91 -0.37 -3.36 -18.86
N ASN A 92 0.13 -2.62 -19.85
CA ASN A 92 0.93 -3.15 -20.95
C ASN A 92 2.26 -3.75 -20.48
N PHE A 93 2.96 -3.10 -19.55
CA PHE A 93 4.19 -3.63 -18.96
C PHE A 93 3.93 -4.95 -18.23
N THR A 94 2.85 -5.01 -17.44
CA THR A 94 2.44 -6.23 -16.72
C THR A 94 2.12 -7.35 -17.69
N ALA A 95 1.38 -7.04 -18.77
CA ALA A 95 1.11 -7.99 -19.83
C ALA A 95 2.39 -8.53 -20.48
N GLY A 96 3.38 -7.66 -20.73
CA GLY A 96 4.70 -8.07 -21.25
C GLY A 96 5.44 -9.04 -20.32
N LEU A 97 5.45 -8.77 -19.01
CA LEU A 97 6.05 -9.67 -18.01
C LEU A 97 5.35 -11.04 -17.97
N LEU A 98 4.01 -11.04 -18.04
CA LEU A 98 3.24 -12.28 -18.07
C LEU A 98 3.50 -13.07 -19.35
N LEU A 99 3.52 -12.41 -20.51
CA LEU A 99 3.83 -13.04 -21.79
C LEU A 99 5.21 -13.71 -21.77
N TYR A 100 6.23 -13.03 -21.23
CA TYR A 100 7.56 -13.62 -21.08
C TYR A 100 7.52 -14.85 -20.16
N ALA A 101 6.88 -14.76 -18.99
CA ALA A 101 6.77 -15.88 -18.06
C ALA A 101 6.04 -17.07 -18.69
N THR A 102 4.91 -16.84 -19.38
CA THR A 102 4.17 -17.87 -20.11
C THR A 102 5.01 -18.49 -21.23
N GLY A 103 5.80 -17.69 -21.95
CA GLY A 103 6.75 -18.17 -22.95
C GLY A 103 7.78 -19.11 -22.34
N VAL A 104 8.39 -18.75 -21.21
CA VAL A 104 9.34 -19.62 -20.49
C VAL A 104 8.67 -20.91 -19.99
N ILE A 105 7.44 -20.83 -19.47
CA ILE A 105 6.68 -22.00 -19.04
C ILE A 105 6.45 -22.97 -20.21
N HIS A 106 6.17 -22.44 -21.40
CA HIS A 106 5.93 -23.24 -22.59
C HIS A 106 7.24 -23.82 -23.18
N ASP A 107 8.26 -22.98 -23.35
CA ASP A 107 9.49 -23.33 -24.07
C ASP A 107 10.52 -24.05 -23.20
N ASN A 108 10.47 -23.87 -21.87
CA ASN A 108 11.33 -24.53 -20.89
C ASN A 108 10.56 -24.92 -19.61
N PRO A 109 9.58 -25.85 -19.72
CA PRO A 109 8.70 -26.20 -18.62
C PRO A 109 9.45 -26.80 -17.42
N GLU A 110 10.44 -27.66 -17.66
CA GLU A 110 11.19 -28.33 -16.61
C GLU A 110 12.12 -27.36 -15.86
N GLY A 111 12.76 -26.42 -16.57
CA GLY A 111 13.55 -25.37 -15.94
C GLY A 111 12.70 -24.47 -15.06
N TYR A 112 11.52 -24.06 -15.54
CA TYR A 112 10.58 -23.27 -14.76
C TYR A 112 10.09 -24.02 -13.51
N LYS A 113 9.65 -25.28 -13.65
CA LYS A 113 9.22 -26.13 -12.51
C LYS A 113 10.32 -26.30 -11.47
N LYS A 114 11.55 -26.55 -11.90
CA LYS A 114 12.69 -26.69 -10.99
C LYS A 114 12.93 -25.41 -10.20
N GLN A 115 12.81 -24.25 -10.84
CA GLN A 115 12.96 -22.97 -10.15
C GLN A 115 11.83 -22.72 -9.15
N VAL A 116 10.59 -23.04 -9.50
CA VAL A 116 9.43 -22.95 -8.58
C VAL A 116 9.63 -23.85 -7.37
N GLU A 117 10.03 -25.10 -7.56
CA GLU A 117 10.22 -26.04 -6.45
C GLU A 117 11.37 -25.63 -5.54
N SER A 118 12.50 -25.21 -6.12
CA SER A 118 13.64 -24.67 -5.36
C SER A 118 13.22 -23.47 -4.50
N ALA A 119 12.47 -22.53 -5.08
CA ALA A 119 11.95 -21.37 -4.36
C ALA A 119 10.97 -21.76 -3.25
N ARG A 120 10.10 -22.76 -3.49
CA ARG A 120 9.15 -23.27 -2.50
C ARG A 120 9.86 -23.86 -1.29
N VAL A 121 10.81 -24.76 -1.53
CA VAL A 121 11.60 -25.40 -0.46
C VAL A 121 12.38 -24.36 0.35
N ALA A 122 12.98 -23.37 -0.31
CA ALA A 122 13.69 -22.28 0.36
C ALA A 122 12.74 -21.34 1.15
N GLY A 123 11.49 -21.19 0.71
CA GLY A 123 10.49 -20.34 1.36
C GLY A 123 9.81 -20.97 2.58
N GLU A 124 9.70 -22.30 2.64
CA GLU A 124 8.97 -23.02 3.69
C GLU A 124 9.43 -22.68 5.13
N PRO A 125 10.75 -22.64 5.44
CA PRO A 125 11.20 -22.32 6.81
C PRO A 125 10.86 -20.88 7.21
N ILE A 126 10.88 -19.95 6.25
CA ILE A 126 10.54 -18.54 6.47
C ILE A 126 9.04 -18.45 6.80
N GLN A 127 8.19 -19.08 5.99
CA GLN A 127 6.75 -19.08 6.21
C GLN A 127 6.37 -19.74 7.54
N SER A 128 7.02 -20.84 7.90
CA SER A 128 6.78 -21.55 9.16
C SER A 128 7.13 -20.69 10.37
N ARG A 129 8.31 -20.05 10.35
CA ARG A 129 8.73 -19.12 11.40
C ARG A 129 7.78 -17.92 11.51
N ASP A 130 7.43 -17.32 10.38
CA ASP A 130 6.60 -16.12 10.36
C ASP A 130 5.17 -16.45 10.84
N ARG A 131 4.64 -17.64 10.53
CA ARG A 131 3.37 -18.14 11.07
C ARG A 131 3.44 -18.33 12.59
N ALA A 132 4.48 -18.97 13.10
CA ALA A 132 4.65 -19.16 14.55
C ALA A 132 4.74 -17.82 15.31
N ASN A 133 5.46 -16.85 14.74
CA ASN A 133 5.57 -15.51 15.31
C ASN A 133 4.22 -14.77 15.29
N LEU A 134 3.45 -14.91 14.22
CA LEU A 134 2.11 -14.33 14.13
C LEU A 134 1.16 -14.94 15.17
N GLU A 135 1.17 -16.27 15.31
CA GLU A 135 0.35 -16.97 16.31
C GLU A 135 0.70 -16.53 17.73
N LYS A 136 1.99 -16.39 18.03
CA LYS A 136 2.47 -15.87 19.31
C LYS A 136 1.97 -14.43 19.55
N ALA A 137 2.13 -13.54 18.59
CA ALA A 137 1.69 -12.15 18.72
C ALA A 137 0.15 -12.05 18.90
N LEU A 138 -0.62 -12.91 18.23
CA LEU A 138 -2.07 -12.98 18.39
C LEU A 138 -2.48 -13.53 19.77
N ALA A 139 -1.73 -14.49 20.32
CA ALA A 139 -1.98 -15.00 21.66
C ALA A 139 -1.70 -13.90 22.72
N GLU A 140 -0.58 -13.20 22.61
CA GLU A 140 -0.22 -12.08 23.47
C GLU A 140 -1.30 -10.98 23.43
N GLN A 141 -1.76 -10.58 22.23
CA GLN A 141 -2.85 -9.60 22.10
C GLN A 141 -4.18 -10.06 22.72
N ARG A 142 -4.50 -11.36 22.65
CA ARG A 142 -5.72 -11.89 23.28
C ARG A 142 -5.62 -11.92 24.79
N GLU A 143 -4.45 -12.26 25.32
CA GLU A 143 -4.19 -12.21 26.77
C GLU A 143 -4.25 -10.77 27.29
N GLU A 144 -3.62 -9.82 26.59
CA GLU A 144 -3.70 -8.39 26.92
C GLU A 144 -5.15 -7.88 26.89
N ALA A 145 -5.92 -8.20 25.85
CA ALA A 145 -7.33 -7.80 25.76
C ALA A 145 -8.19 -8.42 26.87
N MET A 146 -7.97 -9.70 27.21
CA MET A 146 -8.67 -10.33 28.34
C MET A 146 -8.27 -9.71 29.68
N ALA A 147 -6.98 -9.41 29.88
CA ALA A 147 -6.50 -8.74 31.08
C ALA A 147 -7.10 -7.33 31.22
N GLU A 148 -7.18 -6.57 30.13
CA GLU A 148 -7.85 -5.27 30.11
C GLU A 148 -9.35 -5.38 30.42
N MET A 149 -10.05 -6.36 29.85
CA MET A 149 -11.47 -6.61 30.14
C MET A 149 -11.72 -6.98 31.61
N VAL A 150 -10.87 -7.85 32.18
CA VAL A 150 -10.95 -8.22 33.60
C VAL A 150 -10.65 -7.01 34.48
N ALA A 151 -9.61 -6.24 34.17
CA ALA A 151 -9.26 -5.03 34.91
C ALA A 151 -10.37 -3.97 34.83
N GLU A 152 -11.02 -3.80 33.68
CA GLU A 152 -12.13 -2.88 33.51
C GLU A 152 -13.39 -3.36 34.27
N ALA A 153 -13.67 -4.67 34.26
CA ALA A 153 -14.76 -5.26 35.03
C ALA A 153 -14.56 -5.09 36.55
N GLU A 154 -13.35 -5.32 37.06
CA GLU A 154 -13.03 -5.08 38.47
C GLU A 154 -13.13 -3.60 38.86
N ARG A 155 -12.70 -2.70 37.98
CA ARG A 155 -12.84 -1.24 38.21
C ARG A 155 -14.30 -0.83 38.29
N LYS A 156 -15.16 -1.36 37.39
CA LYS A 156 -16.62 -1.12 37.40
C LYS A 156 -17.26 -1.68 38.67
N GLY A 157 -16.98 -2.94 39.04
CA GLY A 157 -17.53 -3.55 40.25
C GLY A 157 -17.12 -2.83 41.55
N LYS A 158 -15.86 -2.37 41.65
CA LYS A 158 -15.41 -1.55 42.80
C LYS A 158 -16.07 -0.17 42.84
N ALA A 159 -16.34 0.44 41.68
CA ALA A 159 -17.04 1.72 41.60
C ALA A 159 -18.51 1.57 42.06
N GLU A 160 -19.23 0.56 41.57
CA GLU A 160 -20.62 0.28 41.93
C GLU A 160 -20.77 -0.07 43.43
N ALA A 161 -19.87 -0.88 43.98
CA ALA A 161 -19.88 -1.20 45.41
C ALA A 161 -19.65 0.03 46.30
N LYS A 162 -18.77 0.94 45.86
CA LYS A 162 -18.51 2.20 46.57
C LYS A 162 -19.69 3.16 46.48
N GLU A 163 -20.42 3.15 45.37
CA GLU A 163 -21.64 3.94 45.18
C GLU A 163 -22.80 3.43 46.05
N LEU A 164 -23.03 2.11 46.07
CA LEU A 164 -24.01 1.46 46.94
C LEU A 164 -23.72 1.70 48.44
N ALA A 165 -22.45 1.61 48.84
CA ALA A 165 -22.06 1.90 50.23
C ALA A 165 -22.29 3.36 50.61
N ARG A 166 -22.17 4.30 49.65
CA ARG A 166 -22.46 5.71 49.85
C ARG A 166 -23.96 5.97 49.99
N ALA A 167 -24.76 5.36 49.10
CA ALA A 167 -26.22 5.46 49.12
C ALA A 167 -26.85 4.86 50.38
N SER A 168 -26.33 3.74 50.90
CA SER A 168 -26.81 3.15 52.16
C SER A 168 -26.47 4.00 53.38
N LYS A 169 -25.26 4.57 53.44
CA LYS A 169 -24.87 5.51 54.51
C LYS A 169 -25.68 6.80 54.49
N GLU A 170 -26.12 7.23 53.32
CA GLU A 170 -26.95 8.42 53.16
C GLU A 170 -28.41 8.16 53.59
N LYS A 171 -28.94 6.96 53.34
CA LYS A 171 -30.25 6.55 53.86
C LYS A 171 -30.29 6.42 55.38
N GLU A 172 -29.27 5.83 56.01
CA GLU A 172 -29.18 5.75 57.49
C GLU A 172 -29.13 7.13 58.17
N ARG A 173 -28.59 8.14 57.48
CA ARG A 173 -28.48 9.52 57.99
C ARG A 173 -29.76 10.34 57.91
N VAL A 174 -30.75 9.89 57.15
CA VAL A 174 -32.05 10.57 56.96
C VAL A 174 -33.12 9.98 57.87
N THR A 175 -32.88 8.81 58.48
CA THR A 175 -33.80 8.13 59.41
C THR A 175 -33.44 8.28 60.89
N ALA A 176 -32.40 9.04 61.23
CA ALA A 176 -31.99 9.38 62.60
C ALA A 176 -32.27 10.86 62.90
#